data_AF-A0A7X0GUY9-F1
#
_entry.id   AF-A0A7X0GUY9-F1
#
_cell.length_a   1.000
_cell.length_b   1.000
_cell.length_c   1.000
_cell.angle_alpha   90.00
_cell.angle_beta   90.00
_cell.angle_gamma   90.00
#
_symmetry.space_group_name_H-M   'P 1'
#
loop_
_entity.id
_entity.type
_entity.pdbx_description
1 polymer ?
#
loop_
_entity_poly.entity_id
_entity_poly.type
_entity_poly.pdbx_seq_one_letter_code
_entity_poly.pdbx_strand_id
1 'polypeptide(L)'
;MLPLLRPTGLTPRMTAEEQANGNIELGRLSRAHELGPVLDGITVPVRYALASGTSFGSRGDEQERIRTGLEAVTARNANPDSVKVAANHGAILRKDSPAIADAVRAVVALDGSRRTTRQPASERGLQS
;
A
#
# COMPACT_ATOMS: atom_id res chain seq x y z
N MET A 1 -35.70 8.00 1.22
CA MET A 1 -34.97 7.44 2.38
C MET A 1 -33.45 7.54 2.20
N LEU A 2 -32.84 6.88 1.20
CA LEU A 2 -31.38 6.87 0.98
C LEU A 2 -30.68 8.27 0.90
N PRO A 3 -31.24 9.31 0.25
CA PRO A 3 -30.57 10.62 0.14
C PRO A 3 -30.38 11.34 1.48
N LEU A 4 -31.32 11.17 2.42
CA LEU A 4 -31.29 11.81 3.75
C LEU A 4 -30.31 11.13 4.71
N LEU A 5 -29.97 9.86 4.45
CA LEU A 5 -29.02 9.08 5.26
C LEU A 5 -27.57 9.19 4.75
N ARG A 6 -27.34 9.77 3.56
CA ARG A 6 -25.98 9.95 3.03
C ARG A 6 -25.07 10.84 3.87
N PRO A 7 -25.54 11.95 4.47
CA PRO A 7 -24.69 12.79 5.32
C PRO A 7 -24.18 12.06 6.57
N THR A 8 -24.92 11.06 7.05
CA THR A 8 -24.57 10.32 8.27
C THR A 8 -23.54 9.22 8.02
N GLY A 9 -23.17 8.96 6.76
CA GLY A 9 -22.24 7.88 6.40
C GLY A 9 -22.84 6.48 6.52
N LEU A 10 -24.15 6.37 6.79
CA LEU A 10 -24.86 5.09 6.92
C LEU A 10 -25.30 4.51 5.56
N THR A 11 -25.17 5.28 4.47
CA THR A 11 -25.50 4.83 3.11
C THR A 11 -24.37 5.21 2.13
N PRO A 12 -24.15 4.41 1.06
CA PRO A 12 -23.15 4.72 0.04
C PRO A 12 -23.36 6.11 -0.57
N ARG A 13 -22.27 6.84 -0.74
CA ARG A 13 -22.29 8.17 -1.39
C ARG A 13 -22.47 8.07 -2.90
N MET A 14 -22.01 6.99 -3.50
CA MET A 14 -22.17 6.68 -4.92
C MET A 14 -23.46 5.88 -5.19
N THR A 15 -24.05 6.09 -6.36
CA THR A 15 -25.05 5.21 -6.95
C THR A 15 -24.43 3.87 -7.36
N ALA A 16 -25.27 2.88 -7.65
CA ALA A 16 -24.79 1.58 -8.13
C ALA A 16 -24.05 1.68 -9.47
N GLU A 17 -24.52 2.55 -10.37
CA GLU A 17 -23.88 2.80 -11.67
C GLU A 17 -22.52 3.49 -11.52
N GLU A 18 -22.41 4.52 -10.68
CA GLU A 18 -21.14 5.18 -10.38
C GLU A 18 -20.13 4.20 -9.77
N GLN A 19 -20.59 3.34 -8.84
CA GLN A 19 -19.73 2.31 -8.24
C GLN A 19 -19.27 1.26 -9.27
N ALA A 20 -20.15 0.86 -10.19
CA ALA A 20 -19.81 -0.08 -11.25
C ALA A 20 -18.77 0.52 -12.23
N ASN A 21 -19.01 1.75 -12.69
CA ASN A 21 -18.09 2.45 -13.58
C ASN A 21 -16.72 2.68 -12.92
N GLY A 22 -16.71 3.08 -11.64
CA GLY A 22 -15.47 3.23 -10.87
C GLY A 22 -14.68 1.92 -10.74
N ASN A 23 -15.35 0.79 -10.53
CA ASN A 23 -14.67 -0.52 -10.48
C ASN A 23 -14.11 -0.96 -11.85
N ILE A 24 -14.81 -0.66 -12.95
CA ILE A 24 -14.33 -0.93 -14.30
C ILE A 24 -13.06 -0.11 -14.59
N GLU A 25 -13.08 1.18 -14.27
CA GLU A 25 -11.93 2.06 -14.43
C GLU A 25 -10.77 1.63 -13.55
N LEU A 26 -11.01 1.32 -12.27
CA LEU A 26 -9.98 0.80 -11.36
C LEU A 26 -9.34 -0.47 -11.92
N GLY A 27 -10.13 -1.38 -12.50
CA GLY A 27 -9.62 -2.59 -13.15
C GLY A 27 -8.74 -2.29 -14.38
N ARG A 28 -9.04 -1.22 -15.13
CA ARG A 28 -8.17 -0.74 -16.21
C ARG A 28 -6.88 -0.15 -15.64
N LEU A 29 -6.97 0.79 -14.70
CA LEU A 29 -5.82 1.47 -14.11
C LEU A 29 -4.87 0.52 -13.38
N SER A 30 -5.39 -0.55 -12.77
CA SER A 30 -4.59 -1.55 -12.06
C SER A 30 -3.79 -2.47 -13.00
N ARG A 31 -3.94 -2.37 -14.32
CA ARG A 31 -3.20 -3.18 -15.28
C ARG A 31 -1.71 -2.85 -15.22
N ALA A 32 -0.87 -3.86 -15.46
CA ALA A 32 0.58 -3.71 -15.41
C ALA A 32 1.12 -2.60 -16.32
N HIS A 33 0.53 -2.36 -17.50
CA HIS A 33 0.99 -1.29 -18.39
C HIS A 33 0.55 0.12 -17.96
N GLU A 34 -0.54 0.25 -17.19
CA GLU A 34 -1.01 1.55 -16.68
C GLU A 34 -0.34 1.87 -15.34
N LEU A 35 -0.40 0.96 -14.36
CA LEU A 35 0.13 1.17 -13.02
C LEU A 35 1.63 0.90 -12.90
N GLY A 36 2.19 0.00 -13.71
CA GLY A 36 3.60 -0.40 -13.63
C GLY A 36 4.56 0.78 -13.69
N PRO A 37 4.47 1.69 -14.68
CA PRO A 37 5.33 2.87 -14.75
C PRO A 37 5.23 3.78 -13.52
N VAL A 38 4.05 3.89 -12.90
CA VAL A 38 3.86 4.69 -11.68
C VAL A 38 4.61 4.06 -10.51
N LEU A 39 4.53 2.74 -10.35
CA LEU A 39 5.23 2.02 -9.30
C LEU A 39 6.75 1.99 -9.53
N ASP A 40 7.18 1.87 -10.78
CA ASP A 40 8.58 1.95 -11.18
C ASP A 40 9.16 3.35 -10.92
N GLY A 41 8.32 4.39 -10.99
CA GLY A 41 8.68 5.79 -10.68
C GLY A 41 8.80 6.14 -9.19
N ILE A 42 8.55 5.20 -8.27
CA ILE A 42 8.70 5.46 -6.83
C ILE A 42 10.18 5.68 -6.48
N THR A 43 10.51 6.86 -5.96
CA THR A 43 11.89 7.29 -5.63
C THR A 43 12.22 7.25 -4.13
N VAL A 44 11.22 7.00 -3.28
CA VAL A 44 11.35 7.00 -1.82
C VAL A 44 11.08 5.59 -1.27
N PRO A 45 11.64 5.22 -0.10
CA PRO A 45 11.31 3.94 0.53
C PRO A 45 9.80 3.80 0.74
N VAL A 46 9.23 2.67 0.33
CA VAL A 46 7.80 2.36 0.51
C VAL A 46 7.67 0.94 1.04
N ARG A 47 6.81 0.73 2.05
CA ARG A 47 6.45 -0.61 2.52
C ARG A 47 4.96 -0.84 2.40
N TYR A 48 4.59 -1.82 1.59
CA TYR A 48 3.21 -2.27 1.45
C TYR A 48 2.88 -3.30 2.53
N ALA A 49 1.98 -2.95 3.46
CA ALA A 49 1.41 -3.88 4.43
C ALA A 49 0.20 -4.60 3.83
N LEU A 50 0.41 -5.85 3.41
CA LEU A 50 -0.57 -6.65 2.69
C LEU A 50 -1.32 -7.58 3.65
N ALA A 51 -2.59 -7.30 3.89
CA ALA A 51 -3.49 -8.23 4.57
C ALA A 51 -3.48 -9.59 3.85
N SER A 52 -3.27 -10.71 4.55
CA SER A 52 -3.20 -12.04 3.94
C SER A 52 -4.54 -12.79 3.91
N GLY A 53 -5.51 -12.37 4.72
CA GLY A 53 -6.85 -12.96 4.79
C GLY A 53 -7.72 -12.64 3.58
N THR A 54 -8.79 -13.42 3.41
CA THR A 54 -9.82 -13.16 2.40
C THR A 54 -10.63 -11.91 2.78
N SER A 55 -11.09 -11.19 1.76
CA SER A 55 -11.93 -10.00 1.92
C SER A 55 -13.30 -10.25 1.32
N PHE A 56 -14.30 -9.45 1.70
CA PHE A 56 -15.66 -9.60 1.19
C PHE A 56 -15.65 -9.51 -0.35
N GLY A 57 -16.22 -10.51 -1.02
CA GLY A 57 -16.29 -10.58 -2.49
C GLY A 57 -15.11 -11.28 -3.18
N SER A 58 -14.04 -11.67 -2.48
CA SER A 58 -12.94 -12.46 -3.09
C SER A 58 -13.26 -13.95 -3.14
N ARG A 59 -12.91 -14.63 -4.23
CA ARG A 59 -13.00 -16.09 -4.36
C ARG A 59 -11.61 -16.72 -4.44
N GLY A 60 -11.41 -17.84 -3.74
CA GLY A 60 -10.18 -18.64 -3.81
C GLY A 60 -8.91 -17.83 -3.54
N ASP A 61 -7.97 -17.89 -4.48
CA ASP A 61 -6.63 -17.30 -4.44
C ASP A 61 -6.52 -15.94 -5.15
N GLU A 62 -7.63 -15.33 -5.57
CA GLU A 62 -7.64 -14.06 -6.34
C GLU A 62 -6.82 -12.95 -5.68
N GLN A 63 -6.95 -12.82 -4.35
CA GLN A 63 -6.18 -11.84 -3.58
C GLN A 63 -4.69 -12.16 -3.54
N GLU A 64 -4.32 -13.43 -3.59
CA GLU A 64 -2.92 -13.83 -3.62
C GLU A 64 -2.27 -13.53 -4.97
N ARG A 65 -2.98 -13.76 -6.07
CA ARG A 65 -2.50 -13.41 -7.43
C ARG A 65 -2.22 -11.93 -7.59
N ILE A 66 -3.08 -11.08 -7.02
CA ILE A 66 -2.89 -9.63 -7.02
C ILE A 66 -1.63 -9.25 -6.21
N ARG A 67 -1.39 -9.92 -5.08
CA ARG A 67 -0.20 -9.68 -4.24
C ARG A 67 1.10 -10.10 -4.93
N THR A 68 1.10 -11.20 -5.70
CA THR A 68 2.26 -11.62 -6.52
C THR A 68 2.66 -10.54 -7.53
N GLY A 69 1.71 -9.71 -8.01
CA GLY A 69 2.01 -8.60 -8.91
C GLY A 69 3.02 -7.59 -8.35
N LEU A 70 3.10 -7.46 -7.02
CA LEU A 70 4.06 -6.57 -6.38
C LEU A 70 5.49 -7.10 -6.43
N GLU A 71 5.70 -8.43 -6.47
CA GLU A 71 7.03 -9.03 -6.59
C GLU A 71 7.73 -8.56 -7.88
N ALA A 72 6.98 -8.52 -8.99
CA ALA A 72 7.49 -8.02 -10.26
C ALA A 72 7.93 -6.54 -10.19
N VAL A 73 7.25 -5.72 -9.38
CA VAL A 73 7.62 -4.32 -9.14
C VAL A 73 8.89 -4.24 -8.30
N THR A 74 8.96 -4.98 -7.20
CA THR A 74 10.15 -5.00 -6.32
C THR A 74 11.41 -5.52 -7.02
N ALA A 75 11.25 -6.34 -8.08
CA ALA A 75 12.36 -6.78 -8.92
C ALA A 75 12.90 -5.67 -9.83
N ARG A 76 12.07 -4.71 -10.25
CA ARG A 76 12.46 -3.58 -11.13
C ARG A 76 12.85 -2.33 -10.35
N ASN A 77 12.32 -2.16 -9.15
CA ASN A 77 12.56 -1.01 -8.28
C ASN A 77 12.80 -1.48 -6.85
N ALA A 78 13.96 -1.17 -6.27
CA ALA A 78 14.34 -1.56 -4.91
C ALA A 78 13.77 -0.63 -3.81
N ASN A 79 13.03 0.42 -4.19
CA ASN A 79 12.41 1.32 -3.23
C ASN A 79 11.18 0.72 -2.53
N PRO A 80 10.24 0.07 -3.24
CA PRO A 80 9.12 -0.57 -2.60
C PRO A 80 9.48 -1.97 -2.11
N ASP A 81 8.98 -2.33 -0.93
CA ASP A 81 8.94 -3.71 -0.44
C ASP A 81 7.56 -4.02 0.16
N SER A 82 7.37 -5.26 0.65
CA SER A 82 6.11 -5.66 1.25
C SER A 82 6.27 -6.53 2.48
N VAL A 83 5.21 -6.57 3.28
CA VAL A 83 5.07 -7.47 4.43
C VAL A 83 3.63 -7.99 4.48
N LYS A 84 3.47 -9.28 4.74
CA LYS A 84 2.14 -9.87 4.97
C LYS A 84 1.71 -9.67 6.42
N VAL A 85 0.46 -9.26 6.61
CA VAL A 85 -0.16 -9.08 7.93
C VAL A 85 -1.34 -10.05 8.04
N ALA A 86 -1.41 -10.80 9.13
CA ALA A 86 -2.41 -11.84 9.37
C ALA A 86 -3.81 -11.27 9.70
N ALA A 87 -4.37 -10.51 8.75
CA ALA A 87 -5.67 -9.86 8.87
C ALA A 87 -6.36 -9.74 7.50
N ASN A 88 -7.52 -9.11 7.43
CA ASN A 88 -8.21 -8.77 6.19
C ASN A 88 -8.28 -7.24 6.01
N HIS A 89 -8.61 -6.78 4.80
CA HIS A 89 -8.52 -5.36 4.41
C HIS A 89 -9.32 -4.43 5.34
N GLY A 90 -10.54 -4.84 5.74
CA GLY A 90 -11.40 -4.03 6.60
C GLY A 90 -11.05 -4.04 8.09
N ALA A 91 -10.16 -4.94 8.53
CA ALA A 91 -9.88 -5.13 9.95
C ALA A 91 -8.39 -5.13 10.31
N ILE A 92 -7.49 -4.86 9.37
CA ILE A 92 -6.04 -4.93 9.59
C ILE A 92 -5.57 -4.08 10.77
N LEU A 93 -6.05 -2.84 10.89
CA LEU A 93 -5.72 -1.96 12.02
C LEU A 93 -6.35 -2.43 13.34
N ARG A 94 -7.59 -2.92 13.29
CA ARG A 94 -8.30 -3.38 14.49
C ARG A 94 -7.70 -4.68 15.05
N LYS A 95 -7.31 -5.60 14.17
CA LYS A 95 -6.83 -6.94 14.54
C LYS A 95 -5.34 -6.97 14.84
N ASP A 96 -4.55 -6.16 14.14
CA ASP A 96 -3.09 -6.23 14.21
C ASP A 96 -2.44 -4.86 13.98
N SER A 97 -2.82 -3.89 14.80
CA SER A 97 -2.13 -2.59 14.85
C SER A 97 -0.65 -2.70 15.21
N PRO A 98 -0.17 -3.65 16.05
CA PRO A 98 1.26 -3.80 16.29
C PRO A 98 2.06 -4.13 15.03
N ALA A 99 1.60 -5.07 14.20
CA ALA A 99 2.30 -5.40 12.95
C ALA A 99 2.36 -4.21 11.98
N ILE A 100 1.32 -3.37 11.95
CA ILE A 100 1.34 -2.12 11.18
C ILE A 100 2.34 -1.13 11.75
N ALA A 101 2.41 -0.98 13.07
CA ALA A 101 3.40 -0.11 13.71
C ALA A 101 4.84 -0.58 13.41
N ASP A 102 5.09 -1.88 13.38
CA ASP A 102 6.38 -2.45 12.97
C ASP A 102 6.70 -2.15 11.50
N ALA A 103 5.72 -2.30 10.61
CA ALA A 103 5.89 -1.95 9.20
C ALA A 103 6.26 -0.46 9.02
N VAL A 104 5.62 0.44 9.77
CA VAL A 104 5.92 1.87 9.77
C VAL A 104 7.34 2.13 10.28
N ARG A 105 7.73 1.54 11.42
CA ARG A 105 9.09 1.66 11.97
C ARG A 105 10.15 1.20 10.98
N ALA A 106 9.89 0.10 10.25
CA ALA A 106 10.82 -0.41 9.24
C ALA A 106 11.06 0.61 8.11
N VAL A 107 10.02 1.28 7.61
CA VAL A 107 10.19 2.33 6.57
C VAL A 107 10.98 3.52 7.10
N VAL A 108 10.69 3.96 8.34
CA VAL A 108 11.41 5.08 8.96
C VAL A 108 12.91 4.76 9.11
N ALA A 109 13.25 3.53 9.45
CA ALA A 109 14.65 3.09 9.55
C ALA A 109 15.40 3.12 8.21
N LEU A 110 14.71 2.87 7.08
CA LEU A 110 15.29 2.97 5.73
C LEU A 110 15.61 4.43 5.36
N ASP A 111 14.75 5.36 5.71
CA ASP A 111 14.99 6.79 5.50
C ASP A 111 16.17 7.30 6.36
N GLY A 112 16.23 6.89 7.63
CA GLY A 112 17.36 7.18 8.51
C GLY A 112 18.70 6.71 7.94
N SER A 113 18.75 5.46 7.46
CA SER A 113 19.95 4.87 6.84
C SER A 113 20.38 5.59 5.55
N ARG A 114 19.44 6.08 4.74
CA ARG A 114 19.75 6.87 3.53
C ARG A 114 20.29 8.25 3.87
N ARG A 115 19.77 8.89 4.92
CA ARG A 115 20.28 10.18 5.42
C ARG A 115 21.69 10.05 5.98
N THR A 116 22.00 9.03 6.77
CA THR A 116 23.35 8.80 7.30
C THR A 116 24.37 8.48 6.20
N THR A 117 23.95 7.77 5.13
CA THR A 117 24.82 7.44 4.00
C THR A 117 25.08 8.64 3.09
N ARG A 118 24.15 9.61 3.01
CA ARG A 118 24.29 10.83 2.20
C ARG A 118 25.02 11.98 2.90
N GLN A 119 25.40 11.87 4.17
CA GLN A 119 26.11 12.96 4.86
C GLN A 119 27.53 13.12 4.26
N PRO A 120 27.89 14.29 3.69
CA PRO A 120 29.20 14.50 3.10
C PRO A 120 30.30 14.45 4.16
N ALA A 121 31.48 13.95 3.78
CA ALA A 121 32.63 13.75 4.66
C ALA A 121 33.22 15.02 5.29
N SER A 122 32.62 16.20 5.10
CA SER A 122 33.13 17.49 5.57
C SER A 122 32.84 17.80 7.05
N GLU A 123 32.03 17.01 7.76
CA GLU A 123 31.70 17.26 9.17
C GLU A 123 32.38 16.31 10.18
N ARG A 124 33.20 15.37 9.71
CA ARG A 124 33.90 14.40 10.59
C ARG A 124 35.23 14.90 11.17
N GLY A 125 35.64 16.14 10.89
CA GLY A 125 36.89 16.70 11.39
C GLY A 125 36.66 18.02 12.12
N LEU A 126 36.20 17.99 13.37
CA LEU A 126 36.44 19.06 14.35
C LEU A 126 36.07 18.60 15.77
N GLN A 127 36.68 17.52 16.25
CA GLN A 127 36.83 17.27 17.69
C GLN A 127 38.25 16.77 17.91
N SER A 128 39.15 17.73 18.17
CA SER A 128 40.44 17.52 18.83
C SER A 128 40.27 17.73 20.33
#